data_AF-A0A1R4K2L0-F1
#
_entry.id   AF-A0A1R4K2L0-F1
#
_cell.length_a   1.000
_cell.length_b   1.000
_cell.length_c   1.000
_cell.angle_alpha   90.00
_cell.angle_beta   90.00
_cell.angle_gamma   90.00
#
_symmetry.space_group_name_H-M   'P 1'
#
loop_
_entity.id
_entity.type
_entity.pdbx_description
1 polymer ?
#
loop_
_entity_poly.entity_id
_entity_poly.type
_entity_poly.pdbx_seq_one_letter_code
_entity_poly.pdbx_strand_id
1 'polypeptide(L)'
;MTSDVIKTTPIDSTHTRDNTADQRYIICMKWGDKYGPEYVNRLYNMVSRHLTLDFQMVCLTDDSTGIDPDIVCYPIPEMDLPAGPERGWKKLTTFKPELYDLKGVALFLDIDIVIVDNIDAFFTYQAKHEDSVVIIRDWKKPWRMIGNSSVYRFNIGMNTYPDLLANFERNFETIRTQVRHEQAYLSNYLREHHHLEYWDKTWCVSFKYQCIAPIPFNFVRAPALPDEAKIVIFHGEINPPDAIAGSGGKWYRHVKPSPWLKQYWQ
;
A
#
# COMPACT_ATOMS: atom_id res chain seq x y z
N MET A 1 19.75 -33.87 -65.08
CA MET A 1 20.51 -33.53 -63.86
C MET A 1 20.49 -32.02 -63.72
N THR A 2 19.58 -31.51 -62.89
CA THR A 2 19.51 -30.13 -62.44
C THR A 2 18.98 -30.22 -61.01
N SER A 3 19.84 -29.93 -60.04
CA SER A 3 19.56 -30.05 -58.62
C SER A 3 19.31 -28.64 -58.08
N ASP A 4 18.06 -28.38 -57.69
CA ASP A 4 17.65 -27.18 -56.97
C ASP A 4 18.19 -27.23 -55.54
N VAL A 5 18.97 -26.21 -55.15
CA VAL A 5 19.40 -26.01 -53.76
C VAL A 5 18.64 -24.81 -53.22
N ILE A 6 17.62 -25.10 -52.40
CA ILE A 6 16.88 -24.11 -51.61
C ILE A 6 17.80 -23.61 -50.49
N LYS A 7 18.16 -22.32 -50.51
CA LYS A 7 18.81 -21.65 -49.38
C LYS A 7 17.75 -21.30 -48.33
N THR A 8 17.68 -22.09 -47.27
CA THR A 8 17.03 -21.70 -46.02
C THR A 8 17.91 -20.71 -45.28
N THR A 9 17.35 -19.53 -44.99
CA THR A 9 17.99 -18.51 -44.16
C THR A 9 17.63 -18.80 -42.70
N PRO A 10 18.58 -18.78 -41.73
CA PRO A 10 18.23 -18.98 -40.33
C PRO A 10 17.47 -17.76 -39.82
N ILE A 11 16.30 -17.99 -39.22
CA ILE A 11 15.59 -17.00 -38.41
C ILE A 11 16.37 -16.88 -37.11
N ASP A 12 17.11 -15.79 -36.96
CA ASP A 12 17.74 -15.42 -35.69
C ASP A 12 16.65 -14.86 -34.77
N SER A 13 16.08 -15.73 -33.94
CA SER A 13 15.14 -15.36 -32.88
C SER A 13 15.93 -14.88 -31.66
N THR A 14 16.64 -13.77 -31.77
CA THR A 14 16.99 -12.98 -30.59
C THR A 14 15.73 -12.24 -30.16
N HIS A 15 14.91 -12.89 -29.35
CA HIS A 15 14.05 -12.18 -28.42
C HIS A 15 14.97 -11.34 -27.52
N THR A 16 15.19 -10.09 -27.92
CA THR A 16 15.55 -9.04 -27.00
C THR A 16 14.47 -9.08 -25.91
N ARG A 17 14.85 -9.54 -24.72
CA ARG A 17 14.14 -9.20 -23.49
C ARG A 17 14.26 -7.68 -23.41
N ASP A 18 13.32 -6.98 -24.02
CA ASP A 18 13.11 -5.59 -23.75
C ASP A 18 12.90 -5.51 -22.24
N ASN A 19 13.90 -4.94 -21.58
CA ASN A 19 13.84 -4.53 -20.20
C ASN A 19 12.90 -3.31 -20.18
N THR A 20 11.62 -3.51 -20.51
CA THR A 20 10.58 -2.55 -20.22
C THR A 20 10.65 -2.36 -18.72
N ALA A 21 11.06 -1.19 -18.27
CA ALA A 21 10.97 -0.85 -16.86
C ALA A 21 9.56 -1.24 -16.41
N ASP A 22 9.44 -2.22 -15.52
CA ASP A 22 8.14 -2.75 -15.11
C ASP A 22 7.25 -1.58 -14.72
N GLN A 23 6.09 -1.46 -15.37
CA GLN A 23 5.16 -0.35 -15.18
C GLN A 23 4.90 -0.16 -13.67
N ARG A 24 5.08 1.07 -13.18
CA ARG A 24 4.91 1.38 -11.76
C ARG A 24 3.53 1.91 -11.50
N TYR A 25 2.85 1.29 -10.53
CA TYR A 25 1.55 1.74 -10.08
C TYR A 25 1.62 2.23 -8.64
N ILE A 26 0.94 3.34 -8.39
CA ILE A 26 0.54 3.74 -7.04
C ILE A 26 -0.92 3.35 -6.90
N ILE A 27 -1.26 2.54 -5.91
CA ILE A 27 -2.63 2.05 -5.72
C ILE A 27 -3.15 2.55 -4.38
N CYS A 28 -4.35 3.11 -4.38
CA CYS A 28 -5.08 3.40 -3.16
C CYS A 28 -6.53 2.94 -3.27
N MET A 29 -7.26 2.96 -2.15
CA MET A 29 -8.68 2.62 -2.13
C MET A 29 -9.49 3.66 -1.37
N LYS A 30 -10.64 4.03 -1.93
CA LYS A 30 -11.66 4.87 -1.27
C LYS A 30 -12.99 4.14 -1.35
N TRP A 31 -13.64 3.89 -0.22
CA TRP A 31 -14.99 3.33 -0.21
C TRP A 31 -15.87 3.95 0.87
N GLY A 32 -17.17 3.96 0.61
CA GLY A 32 -18.14 4.61 1.47
C GLY A 32 -17.92 6.12 1.59
N ASP A 33 -18.44 6.68 2.68
CA ASP A 33 -18.53 8.12 2.92
C ASP A 33 -17.58 8.62 4.02
N LYS A 34 -16.80 7.73 4.64
CA LYS A 34 -15.88 8.08 5.75
C LYS A 34 -14.79 9.06 5.30
N TYR A 35 -14.26 8.89 4.09
CA TYR A 35 -13.20 9.71 3.53
C TYR A 35 -13.65 10.25 2.17
N GLY A 36 -13.60 11.57 2.01
CA GLY A 36 -13.95 12.23 0.75
C GLY A 36 -12.86 12.12 -0.31
N PRO A 37 -13.15 12.53 -1.56
CA PRO A 37 -12.20 12.47 -2.67
C PRO A 37 -10.94 13.31 -2.42
N GLU A 38 -10.99 14.31 -1.54
CA GLU A 38 -9.83 15.13 -1.18
C GLU A 38 -8.68 14.32 -0.56
N TYR A 39 -8.96 13.18 0.08
CA TYR A 39 -7.90 12.30 0.60
C TYR A 39 -7.12 11.64 -0.55
N VAL A 40 -7.83 11.19 -1.60
CA VAL A 40 -7.23 10.58 -2.79
C VAL A 40 -6.42 11.63 -3.56
N ASN A 41 -6.98 12.83 -3.76
CA ASN A 41 -6.31 13.90 -4.49
C ASN A 41 -5.07 14.42 -3.74
N ARG A 42 -5.14 14.57 -2.40
CA ARG A 42 -3.95 14.90 -1.59
C ARG A 42 -2.89 13.81 -1.67
N LEU A 43 -3.29 12.54 -1.66
CA LEU A 43 -2.34 11.43 -1.83
C LEU A 43 -1.64 11.50 -3.18
N TYR A 44 -2.37 11.76 -4.27
CA TYR A 44 -1.79 11.96 -5.59
C TYR A 44 -0.81 13.13 -5.64
N ASN A 45 -1.18 14.27 -5.07
CA ASN A 45 -0.30 15.44 -4.98
C ASN A 45 0.97 15.14 -4.17
N MET A 46 0.85 14.46 -3.03
CA MET A 46 1.97 14.04 -2.21
C MET A 46 2.92 13.10 -2.97
N VAL A 47 2.37 12.11 -3.68
CA VAL A 47 3.15 11.17 -4.50
C VAL A 47 3.86 11.91 -5.63
N SER A 48 3.14 12.76 -6.37
CA SER A 48 3.70 13.55 -7.48
C SER A 48 4.84 14.47 -7.06
N ARG A 49 4.80 14.98 -5.81
CA ARG A 49 5.89 15.79 -5.26
C ARG A 49 7.11 14.99 -4.81
N HIS A 50 6.92 13.74 -4.40
CA HIS A 50 7.94 12.97 -3.68
C HIS A 50 8.41 11.69 -4.40
N LEU A 51 7.79 11.32 -5.51
CA LEU A 51 8.22 10.21 -6.37
C LEU A 51 8.78 10.80 -7.67
N THR A 52 10.07 10.58 -7.93
CA THR A 52 10.73 11.08 -9.15
C THR A 52 10.63 10.10 -10.32
N LEU A 53 10.27 8.84 -10.01
CA LEU A 53 10.06 7.78 -10.98
C LEU A 53 8.69 7.93 -11.64
N ASP A 54 8.62 7.71 -12.96
CA ASP A 54 7.35 7.65 -13.67
C ASP A 54 6.43 6.58 -13.07
N PHE A 55 5.17 6.95 -12.87
CA PHE A 55 4.12 6.11 -12.28
C PHE A 55 2.75 6.41 -12.89
N GLN A 56 1.84 5.45 -12.74
CA GLN A 56 0.41 5.66 -12.93
C GLN A 56 -0.31 5.48 -11.60
N MET A 57 -1.17 6.42 -11.22
CA MET A 57 -1.98 6.27 -10.01
C MET A 57 -3.34 5.64 -10.33
N VAL A 58 -3.72 4.67 -9.50
CA VAL A 58 -4.99 3.95 -9.56
C VAL A 58 -5.72 4.07 -8.24
N CYS A 59 -6.99 4.44 -8.27
CA CYS A 59 -7.89 4.38 -7.12
C CYS A 59 -8.95 3.30 -7.34
N LEU A 60 -9.02 2.30 -6.46
CA LEU A 60 -10.16 1.39 -6.42
C LEU A 60 -11.27 2.03 -5.57
N THR A 61 -12.40 2.35 -6.18
CA THR A 61 -13.47 3.09 -5.50
C THR A 61 -14.87 2.71 -5.93
N ASP A 62 -15.84 2.92 -5.03
CA ASP A 62 -17.27 2.82 -5.30
C ASP A 62 -17.88 4.15 -5.82
N ASP A 63 -17.15 5.26 -5.68
CA ASP A 63 -17.57 6.59 -6.14
C ASP A 63 -16.35 7.44 -6.51
N SER A 64 -16.19 7.68 -7.82
CA SER A 64 -15.12 8.49 -8.40
C SER A 64 -15.40 9.99 -8.43
N THR A 65 -16.57 10.43 -7.95
CA THR A 65 -16.95 11.84 -7.99
C THR A 65 -15.95 12.71 -7.24
N GLY A 66 -15.39 13.71 -7.95
CA GLY A 66 -14.44 14.67 -7.38
C GLY A 66 -13.00 14.17 -7.25
N ILE A 67 -12.71 12.93 -7.67
CA ILE A 67 -11.33 12.45 -7.81
C ILE A 67 -10.69 13.10 -9.05
N ASP A 68 -9.41 13.47 -8.94
CA ASP A 68 -8.62 14.08 -10.01
C ASP A 68 -8.62 13.20 -11.28
N PRO A 69 -8.86 13.77 -12.49
CA PRO A 69 -8.91 13.00 -13.74
C PRO A 69 -7.58 12.32 -14.12
N ASP A 70 -6.44 12.75 -13.58
CA ASP A 70 -5.15 12.08 -13.80
C ASP A 70 -5.03 10.77 -13.00
N ILE A 71 -5.99 10.49 -12.11
CA ILE A 71 -6.07 9.26 -11.32
C ILE A 71 -7.05 8.29 -12.00
N VAL A 72 -6.56 7.14 -12.43
CA VAL A 72 -7.42 6.12 -13.04
C VAL A 72 -8.26 5.45 -11.96
N CYS A 73 -9.58 5.57 -12.07
CA CYS A 73 -10.52 4.98 -11.14
C CYS A 73 -11.07 3.66 -11.68
N TYR A 74 -10.98 2.60 -10.88
CA TYR A 74 -11.66 1.33 -11.15
C TYR A 74 -12.64 1.01 -10.01
N PRO A 75 -13.70 0.21 -10.27
CA PRO A 75 -14.53 -0.30 -9.20
C PRO A 75 -13.70 -1.10 -8.19
N ILE A 76 -14.20 -1.28 -6.96
CA ILE A 76 -13.57 -2.24 -6.04
C ILE A 76 -13.99 -3.63 -6.48
N PRO A 77 -13.05 -4.57 -6.71
CA PRO A 77 -13.45 -5.93 -7.07
C PRO A 77 -14.32 -6.55 -5.99
N GLU A 78 -15.36 -7.26 -6.41
CA GLU A 78 -16.23 -7.97 -5.48
C GLU A 78 -15.47 -9.13 -4.80
N MET A 79 -15.87 -9.40 -3.56
CA MET A 79 -15.50 -10.60 -2.79
C MET A 79 -16.79 -11.25 -2.30
N ASP A 80 -16.91 -12.56 -2.48
CA ASP A 80 -18.07 -13.32 -2.02
C ASP A 80 -17.92 -13.66 -0.53
N LEU A 81 -18.21 -12.67 0.33
CA LEU A 81 -18.11 -12.82 1.78
C LEU A 81 -19.50 -12.69 2.43
N PRO A 82 -19.79 -13.50 3.46
CA PRO A 82 -21.00 -13.31 4.26
C PRO A 82 -20.98 -11.93 4.94
N ALA A 83 -22.17 -11.40 5.20
CA ALA A 83 -22.34 -10.10 5.82
C ALA A 83 -21.57 -10.00 7.16
N GLY A 84 -20.91 -8.86 7.38
CA GLY A 84 -20.12 -8.64 8.58
C GLY A 84 -19.41 -7.29 8.57
N PRO A 85 -18.72 -6.95 9.68
CA PRO A 85 -17.96 -5.72 9.75
C PRO A 85 -16.79 -5.76 8.75
N GLU A 86 -16.62 -4.67 7.99
CA GLU A 86 -15.41 -4.50 7.19
C GLU A 86 -14.21 -4.33 8.15
N ARG A 87 -13.22 -5.22 8.04
CA ARG A 87 -11.98 -5.24 8.82
C ARG A 87 -10.74 -4.97 7.96
N GLY A 88 -10.91 -4.37 6.79
CA GLY A 88 -9.89 -4.11 5.78
C GLY A 88 -9.84 -5.14 4.65
N TRP A 89 -10.78 -6.10 4.63
CA TRP A 89 -10.76 -7.25 3.73
C TRP A 89 -10.71 -6.85 2.26
N LYS A 90 -11.33 -5.72 1.90
CA LYS A 90 -11.35 -5.21 0.51
C LYS A 90 -9.94 -5.00 -0.05
N LYS A 91 -8.93 -4.69 0.79
CA LYS A 91 -7.55 -4.55 0.32
C LYS A 91 -6.98 -5.84 -0.28
N LEU A 92 -7.45 -7.02 0.15
CA LEU A 92 -6.99 -8.29 -0.41
C LEU A 92 -7.32 -8.43 -1.89
N THR A 93 -8.32 -7.70 -2.39
CA THR A 93 -8.68 -7.69 -3.82
C THR A 93 -7.58 -7.11 -4.72
N THR A 94 -6.63 -6.35 -4.16
CA THR A 94 -5.45 -5.88 -4.88
C THR A 94 -4.55 -7.03 -5.36
N PHE A 95 -4.67 -8.21 -4.72
CA PHE A 95 -3.96 -9.43 -5.07
C PHE A 95 -4.74 -10.33 -6.03
N LYS A 96 -5.81 -9.85 -6.69
CA LYS A 96 -6.47 -10.63 -7.74
C LYS A 96 -5.45 -11.01 -8.83
N PRO A 97 -5.45 -12.27 -9.30
CA PRO A 97 -4.52 -12.74 -10.34
C PRO A 97 -4.50 -11.84 -11.58
N GLU A 98 -5.70 -11.40 -11.97
CA GLU A 98 -5.98 -10.41 -13.00
C GLU A 98 -6.77 -9.27 -12.33
N LEU A 99 -6.14 -8.11 -12.22
CA LEU A 99 -6.76 -6.92 -11.65
C LEU A 99 -6.86 -5.85 -12.74
N TYR A 100 -7.97 -5.89 -13.49
CA TYR A 100 -8.13 -5.13 -14.73
C TYR A 100 -6.98 -5.43 -15.70
N ASP A 101 -6.50 -4.43 -16.42
CA ASP A 101 -5.36 -4.55 -17.34
C ASP A 101 -4.01 -4.19 -16.68
N LEU A 102 -3.98 -4.09 -15.34
CA LEU A 102 -2.79 -3.65 -14.61
C LEU A 102 -1.75 -4.76 -14.56
N LYS A 103 -0.54 -4.50 -15.09
CA LYS A 103 0.60 -5.43 -15.06
C LYS A 103 1.89 -4.69 -14.73
N GLY A 104 2.58 -5.06 -13.66
CA GLY A 104 3.83 -4.43 -13.24
C GLY A 104 4.05 -4.49 -11.72
N VAL A 105 4.67 -3.44 -11.17
CA VAL A 105 4.96 -3.31 -9.74
C VAL A 105 4.06 -2.26 -9.12
N ALA A 106 3.29 -2.63 -8.10
CA ALA A 106 2.41 -1.73 -7.39
C ALA A 106 2.95 -1.39 -6.00
N LEU A 107 2.88 -0.12 -5.62
CA LEU A 107 2.99 0.35 -4.25
C LEU A 107 1.60 0.78 -3.77
N PHE A 108 1.04 0.02 -2.86
CA PHE A 108 -0.21 0.38 -2.20
C PHE A 108 0.03 1.42 -1.11
N LEU A 109 -0.80 2.45 -1.06
CA LEU A 109 -0.80 3.50 -0.04
C LEU A 109 -2.21 3.69 0.52
N ASP A 110 -2.35 3.64 1.84
CA ASP A 110 -3.58 4.10 2.50
C ASP A 110 -3.80 5.59 2.26
N ILE A 111 -5.06 6.03 2.15
CA ILE A 111 -5.40 7.43 1.85
C ILE A 111 -5.22 8.37 3.05
N ASP A 112 -5.02 7.85 4.26
CA ASP A 112 -4.80 8.61 5.49
C ASP A 112 -3.33 8.71 5.91
N ILE A 113 -2.37 8.52 5.01
CA ILE A 113 -0.94 8.77 5.28
C ILE A 113 -0.52 10.21 4.98
N VAL A 114 0.71 10.57 5.37
CA VAL A 114 1.39 11.80 4.94
C VAL A 114 2.79 11.46 4.44
N ILE A 115 3.10 11.76 3.18
CA ILE A 115 4.44 11.61 2.61
C ILE A 115 5.24 12.88 2.91
N VAL A 116 6.44 12.72 3.46
CA VAL A 116 7.24 13.84 3.98
C VAL A 116 8.61 13.97 3.30
N ASP A 117 9.05 12.95 2.56
CA ASP A 117 10.33 12.90 1.87
C ASP A 117 10.23 11.97 0.63
N ASN A 118 11.28 11.94 -0.20
CA ASN A 118 11.36 11.13 -1.41
C ASN A 118 11.07 9.63 -1.14
N ILE A 119 10.20 9.06 -1.99
CA ILE A 119 9.71 7.67 -1.89
C ILE A 119 10.21 6.75 -3.02
N ASP A 120 11.22 7.15 -3.80
CA ASP A 120 11.77 6.30 -4.87
C ASP A 120 12.28 4.96 -4.34
N ALA A 121 12.80 4.98 -3.11
CA ALA A 121 13.35 3.81 -2.42
C ALA A 121 12.34 2.66 -2.27
N PHE A 122 11.03 2.94 -2.25
CA PHE A 122 10.01 1.89 -2.22
C PHE A 122 9.98 1.09 -3.53
N PHE A 123 10.25 1.71 -4.68
CA PHE A 123 10.35 0.99 -5.96
C PHE A 123 11.75 0.45 -6.23
N THR A 124 12.81 1.13 -5.79
CA THR A 124 14.19 0.68 -6.05
C THR A 124 14.69 -0.38 -5.05
N TYR A 125 13.95 -0.61 -3.96
CA TYR A 125 14.26 -1.69 -2.99
C TYR A 125 14.39 -3.05 -3.72
N GLN A 126 15.52 -3.71 -3.50
CA GLN A 126 15.81 -5.01 -4.11
C GLN A 126 15.26 -6.12 -3.19
N ALA A 127 14.08 -6.64 -3.54
CA ALA A 127 13.51 -7.79 -2.84
C ALA A 127 14.39 -9.03 -3.07
N LYS A 128 14.44 -9.92 -2.08
CA LYS A 128 15.21 -11.17 -2.13
C LYS A 128 14.56 -12.21 -3.02
N HIS A 129 13.23 -12.17 -3.13
CA HIS A 129 12.45 -13.10 -3.94
C HIS A 129 11.50 -12.33 -4.85
N GLU A 130 11.29 -12.84 -6.08
CA GLU A 130 10.42 -12.20 -7.08
C GLU A 130 8.97 -12.07 -6.60
N ASP A 131 8.48 -13.01 -5.79
CA ASP A 131 7.13 -13.02 -5.22
C ASP A 131 7.03 -12.30 -3.86
N SER A 132 8.05 -11.54 -3.47
CA SER A 132 8.04 -10.84 -2.18
C SER A 132 7.02 -9.72 -2.15
N VAL A 133 6.20 -9.73 -1.11
CA VAL A 133 5.50 -8.52 -0.66
C VAL A 133 6.34 -7.84 0.40
N VAL A 134 6.68 -6.57 0.18
CA VAL A 134 7.44 -5.77 1.14
C VAL A 134 6.49 -4.81 1.86
N ILE A 135 6.44 -4.86 3.18
CA ILE A 135 5.41 -4.18 3.99
C ILE A 135 6.02 -3.50 5.23
N ILE A 136 5.31 -2.57 5.85
CA ILE A 136 5.75 -1.98 7.12
C ILE A 136 5.72 -3.04 8.23
N ARG A 137 6.67 -3.02 9.18
CA ARG A 137 6.60 -3.86 10.39
C ARG A 137 5.60 -3.26 11.40
N ASP A 138 4.63 -4.05 11.89
CA ASP A 138 3.67 -3.55 12.90
C ASP A 138 4.38 -3.06 14.19
N TRP A 139 4.06 -1.84 14.61
CA TRP A 139 4.67 -1.23 15.81
C TRP A 139 4.09 -1.74 17.13
N LYS A 140 2.83 -2.18 17.13
CA LYS A 140 2.13 -2.53 18.38
C LYS A 140 2.62 -3.87 18.92
N LYS A 141 2.85 -4.85 18.04
CA LYS A 141 3.32 -6.19 18.39
C LYS A 141 4.36 -6.69 17.37
N PRO A 142 5.54 -6.04 17.29
CA PRO A 142 6.55 -6.34 16.26
C PRO A 142 7.06 -7.78 16.31
N TRP A 143 6.96 -8.47 17.45
CA TRP A 143 7.34 -9.88 17.61
C TRP A 143 6.40 -10.85 16.87
N ARG A 144 5.19 -10.43 16.48
CA ARG A 144 4.23 -11.29 15.77
C ARG A 144 4.54 -11.46 14.28
N MET A 145 5.55 -10.76 13.76
CA MET A 145 5.92 -10.80 12.33
C MET A 145 4.72 -10.53 11.42
N ILE A 146 3.87 -9.58 11.84
CA ILE A 146 2.75 -9.06 11.08
C ILE A 146 3.16 -7.71 10.49
N GLY A 147 2.82 -7.52 9.23
CA GLY A 147 2.98 -6.25 8.54
C GLY A 147 1.82 -5.29 8.79
N ASN A 148 2.11 -3.99 8.74
CA ASN A 148 1.09 -2.95 8.61
C ASN A 148 0.85 -2.62 7.13
N SER A 149 -0.38 -2.82 6.67
CA SER A 149 -0.81 -2.74 5.26
C SER A 149 -1.11 -1.31 4.78
N SER A 150 -0.60 -0.28 5.45
CA SER A 150 -0.74 1.09 4.97
C SER A 150 0.26 1.45 3.88
N VAL A 151 1.40 0.74 3.81
CA VAL A 151 2.37 0.85 2.72
C VAL A 151 2.92 -0.54 2.41
N TYR A 152 2.59 -1.08 1.25
CA TYR A 152 3.17 -2.35 0.79
C TYR A 152 3.39 -2.39 -0.71
N ARG A 153 4.45 -3.09 -1.14
CA ARG A 153 4.79 -3.28 -2.55
C ARG A 153 4.65 -4.73 -2.95
N PHE A 154 4.12 -4.98 -4.15
CA PHE A 154 3.90 -6.31 -4.71
C PHE A 154 3.83 -6.27 -6.24
N ASN A 155 3.91 -7.44 -6.89
CA ASN A 155 3.67 -7.57 -8.33
C ASN A 155 2.17 -7.69 -8.60
N ILE A 156 1.65 -6.83 -9.47
CA ILE A 156 0.22 -6.76 -9.80
C ILE A 156 -0.06 -7.38 -11.18
N GLY A 157 -1.14 -8.15 -11.29
CA GLY A 157 -1.65 -8.72 -12.55
C GLY A 157 -0.72 -9.70 -13.26
N MET A 158 0.26 -10.24 -12.53
CA MET A 158 1.25 -11.20 -13.02
C MET A 158 0.94 -12.63 -12.55
N ASN A 159 -0.25 -12.88 -11.99
CA ASN A 159 -0.62 -14.17 -11.39
C ASN A 159 0.40 -14.67 -10.33
N THR A 160 1.03 -13.74 -9.59
CA THR A 160 2.06 -14.06 -8.58
C THR A 160 1.47 -14.74 -7.34
N TYR A 161 0.22 -14.43 -7.00
CA TYR A 161 -0.47 -14.92 -5.79
C TYR A 161 -1.81 -15.59 -6.13
N PRO A 162 -1.82 -16.63 -7.00
CA PRO A 162 -3.04 -17.17 -7.61
C PRO A 162 -4.09 -17.62 -6.58
N ASP A 163 -3.62 -18.20 -5.47
CA ASP A 163 -4.47 -18.85 -4.48
C ASP A 163 -4.83 -17.95 -3.29
N LEU A 164 -4.29 -16.73 -3.18
CA LEU A 164 -4.44 -15.89 -1.99
C LEU A 164 -5.90 -15.53 -1.73
N LEU A 165 -6.56 -14.93 -2.71
CA LEU A 165 -7.96 -14.51 -2.55
C LEU A 165 -8.89 -15.73 -2.49
N ALA A 166 -8.64 -16.75 -3.32
CA ALA A 166 -9.43 -17.98 -3.32
C ALA A 166 -9.31 -18.80 -2.02
N ASN A 167 -8.16 -18.74 -1.35
CA ASN A 167 -7.97 -19.31 -0.02
C ASN A 167 -8.74 -18.49 1.02
N PHE A 168 -8.67 -17.17 0.96
CA PHE A 168 -9.37 -16.29 1.87
C PHE A 168 -10.88 -16.49 1.83
N GLU A 169 -11.48 -16.49 0.64
CA GLU A 169 -12.93 -16.65 0.44
C GLU A 169 -13.40 -18.04 0.90
N ARG A 170 -12.73 -19.12 0.48
CA ARG A 170 -13.09 -20.49 0.91
C ARG A 170 -13.01 -20.70 2.42
N ASN A 171 -12.09 -20.02 3.10
CA ASN A 171 -11.82 -20.24 4.53
C ASN A 171 -12.26 -19.06 5.41
N PHE A 172 -13.06 -18.13 4.87
CA PHE A 172 -13.37 -16.85 5.53
C PHE A 172 -13.94 -17.02 6.94
N GLU A 173 -14.85 -17.98 7.12
CA GLU A 173 -15.49 -18.28 8.41
C GLU A 173 -14.47 -18.70 9.49
N THR A 174 -13.44 -19.45 9.11
CA THR A 174 -12.35 -19.80 10.03
C THR A 174 -11.42 -18.61 10.24
N ILE A 175 -10.99 -17.96 9.16
CA ILE A 175 -10.04 -16.84 9.20
C ILE A 175 -10.56 -15.69 10.08
N ARG A 176 -11.84 -15.33 9.98
CA ARG A 176 -12.43 -14.23 10.77
C ARG A 176 -12.43 -14.48 12.30
N THR A 177 -12.27 -15.74 12.72
CA THR A 177 -12.11 -16.13 14.14
C THR A 177 -10.66 -16.09 14.60
N GLN A 178 -9.72 -16.37 13.70
CA GLN A 178 -8.28 -16.43 13.98
C GLN A 178 -7.62 -15.05 13.96
N VAL A 179 -8.04 -14.19 13.03
CA VAL A 179 -7.46 -12.87 12.83
C VAL A 179 -8.51 -11.77 12.86
N ARG A 180 -8.07 -10.61 13.35
CA ARG A 180 -8.94 -9.43 13.50
C ARG A 180 -9.05 -8.61 12.23
N HIS A 181 -8.02 -8.58 11.39
CA HIS A 181 -7.87 -7.67 10.24
C HIS A 181 -7.12 -8.36 9.10
N GLU A 182 -7.24 -7.80 7.90
CA GLU A 182 -6.65 -8.27 6.64
C GLU A 182 -5.13 -8.42 6.71
N GLN A 183 -4.43 -7.45 7.31
CA GLN A 183 -2.97 -7.43 7.33
C GLN A 183 -2.39 -8.62 8.10
N ALA A 184 -3.14 -9.14 9.08
CA ALA A 184 -2.75 -10.33 9.83
C ALA A 184 -2.95 -11.60 8.99
N TYR A 185 -4.05 -11.70 8.24
CA TYR A 185 -4.25 -12.79 7.28
C TYR A 185 -3.16 -12.76 6.19
N LEU A 186 -3.01 -11.61 5.52
CA LEU A 186 -2.04 -11.40 4.46
C LEU A 186 -0.62 -11.78 4.90
N SER A 187 -0.19 -11.29 6.07
CA SER A 187 1.14 -11.61 6.58
C SER A 187 1.32 -13.10 6.87
N ASN A 188 0.32 -13.75 7.46
CA ASN A 188 0.38 -15.19 7.73
C ASN A 188 0.44 -16.01 6.44
N TYR A 189 -0.46 -15.71 5.49
CA TYR A 189 -0.52 -16.38 4.20
C TYR A 189 0.80 -16.24 3.44
N LEU A 190 1.33 -15.02 3.35
CA LEU A 190 2.59 -14.77 2.65
C LEU A 190 3.78 -15.46 3.32
N ARG A 191 3.82 -15.57 4.64
CA ARG A 191 4.91 -16.29 5.32
C ARG A 191 4.82 -17.81 5.14
N GLU A 192 3.63 -18.33 4.89
CA GLU A 192 3.39 -19.77 4.74
C GLU A 192 3.56 -20.22 3.28
N HIS A 193 3.16 -19.38 2.32
CA HIS A 193 3.08 -19.76 0.91
C HIS A 193 3.99 -18.95 -0.03
N HIS A 194 4.52 -17.80 0.42
CA HIS A 194 5.32 -16.87 -0.38
C HIS A 194 6.46 -16.25 0.46
N HIS A 195 6.80 -14.99 0.18
CA HIS A 195 7.79 -14.23 0.94
C HIS A 195 7.22 -12.89 1.43
N LEU A 196 7.42 -12.65 2.73
CA LEU A 196 7.07 -11.41 3.40
C LEU A 196 8.34 -10.70 3.87
N GLU A 197 8.62 -9.56 3.28
CA GLU A 197 9.75 -8.70 3.64
C GLU A 197 9.27 -7.41 4.31
N TYR A 198 10.19 -6.70 4.96
CA TYR A 198 9.87 -5.47 5.67
C TYR A 198 10.72 -4.31 5.19
N TRP A 199 10.10 -3.13 5.08
CA TRP A 199 10.82 -1.87 4.89
C TRP A 199 11.79 -1.61 6.04
N ASP A 200 12.75 -0.71 5.80
CA ASP A 200 13.46 -0.11 6.91
C ASP A 200 12.45 0.54 7.87
N LYS A 201 12.65 0.29 9.17
CA LYS A 201 11.76 0.77 10.23
C LYS A 201 11.73 2.30 10.35
N THR A 202 12.69 3.02 9.75
CA THR A 202 12.74 4.48 9.74
C THR A 202 11.91 5.09 8.62
N TRP A 203 11.69 4.37 7.50
CA TRP A 203 11.00 4.93 6.33
C TRP A 203 9.53 5.22 6.61
N CYS A 204 8.83 4.29 7.27
CA CYS A 204 7.44 4.44 7.65
C CYS A 204 7.34 4.55 9.18
N VAL A 205 6.85 5.69 9.65
CA VAL A 205 6.72 5.98 11.08
C VAL A 205 5.27 6.13 11.49
N SER A 206 4.90 5.55 12.61
CA SER A 206 3.57 5.71 13.19
C SER A 206 3.46 7.08 13.87
N PHE A 207 2.49 7.90 13.47
CA PHE A 207 2.24 9.19 14.13
C PHE A 207 2.07 8.99 15.64
N LYS A 208 1.25 8.02 16.01
CA LYS A 208 0.89 7.70 17.40
C LYS A 208 2.03 7.15 18.26
N TYR A 209 2.98 6.43 17.66
CA TYR A 209 4.01 5.70 18.41
C TYR A 209 5.40 6.34 18.31
N GLN A 210 5.66 7.12 17.26
CA GLN A 210 6.98 7.68 16.98
C GLN A 210 6.96 9.20 16.85
N CYS A 211 5.85 9.83 16.44
CA CYS A 211 5.78 11.30 16.40
C CYS A 211 5.33 11.89 17.75
N ILE A 212 4.35 11.26 18.42
CA ILE A 212 3.88 11.70 19.74
C ILE A 212 4.87 11.28 20.83
N ALA A 213 5.29 12.24 21.67
CA ALA A 213 6.13 11.96 22.83
C ALA A 213 5.46 10.98 23.83
N PRO A 214 6.22 10.17 24.59
CA PRO A 214 5.63 9.32 25.61
C PRO A 214 5.02 10.15 26.76
N ILE A 215 4.08 9.56 27.50
CA ILE A 215 3.52 10.16 28.72
C ILE A 215 4.65 10.30 29.76
N PRO A 216 4.74 11.43 30.51
CA PRO A 216 3.84 12.59 30.48
C PRO A 216 4.29 13.73 29.55
N PHE A 217 5.32 13.52 28.73
CA PHE A 217 5.88 14.59 27.90
C PHE A 217 4.95 15.05 26.77
N ASN A 218 4.00 14.23 26.32
CA ASN A 218 2.99 14.62 25.32
C ASN A 218 2.09 15.78 25.76
N PHE A 219 1.96 16.07 27.06
CA PHE A 219 1.20 17.23 27.53
C PHE A 219 1.91 18.56 27.25
N VAL A 220 3.24 18.54 27.14
CA VAL A 220 4.07 19.74 26.98
C VAL A 220 4.77 19.82 25.61
N ARG A 221 5.14 18.68 25.02
CA ARG A 221 5.82 18.59 23.72
C ARG A 221 4.86 18.27 22.59
N ALA A 222 4.94 19.04 21.51
CA ALA A 222 4.19 18.76 20.29
C ALA A 222 4.75 17.52 19.57
N PRO A 223 3.93 16.78 18.81
CA PRO A 223 4.42 15.72 17.95
C PRO A 223 5.46 16.25 16.97
N ALA A 224 6.55 15.51 16.80
CA ALA A 224 7.66 15.87 15.93
C ALA A 224 7.88 14.80 14.86
N LEU A 225 8.38 15.19 13.70
CA LEU A 225 8.75 14.27 12.64
C LEU A 225 10.10 13.62 13.01
N PRO A 226 10.20 12.27 13.08
CA PRO A 226 11.48 11.59 13.23
C PRO A 226 12.39 11.82 12.03
N ASP A 227 13.70 11.89 12.27
CA ASP A 227 14.70 11.93 11.21
C ASP A 227 14.59 10.69 10.30
N GLU A 228 14.92 10.84 9.01
CA GLU A 228 14.83 9.79 7.96
C GLU A 228 13.43 9.29 7.60
N ALA A 229 12.37 9.78 8.26
CA ALA A 229 11.01 9.41 7.92
C ALA A 229 10.66 9.83 6.49
N LYS A 230 10.06 8.90 5.75
CA LYS A 230 9.54 9.12 4.38
C LYS A 230 8.02 9.24 4.37
N ILE A 231 7.37 8.44 5.20
CA ILE A 231 5.91 8.39 5.31
C ILE A 231 5.50 8.34 6.79
N VAL A 232 4.58 9.23 7.17
CA VAL A 232 3.90 9.21 8.47
C VAL A 232 2.56 8.51 8.33
N ILE A 233 2.36 7.46 9.12
CA ILE A 233 1.18 6.59 9.07
C ILE A 233 0.21 6.93 10.19
N PHE A 234 -1.04 7.23 9.82
CA PHE A 234 -2.14 7.50 10.74
C PHE A 234 -3.06 6.28 10.85
N HIS A 235 -2.77 5.41 11.82
CA HIS A 235 -3.64 4.26 12.13
C HIS A 235 -4.50 4.52 13.37
N GLY A 236 -5.72 4.01 13.32
CA GLY A 236 -6.68 4.08 14.43
C GLY A 236 -7.62 5.28 14.33
N GLU A 237 -7.72 6.05 15.41
CA GLU A 237 -8.74 7.09 15.56
C GLU A 237 -8.28 8.47 15.09
N ILE A 238 -6.97 8.74 15.05
CA ILE A 238 -6.42 10.05 14.69
C ILE A 238 -6.10 10.04 13.20
N ASN A 239 -6.70 10.94 12.42
CA ASN A 239 -6.37 11.19 11.03
C ASN A 239 -5.50 12.47 10.89
N PRO A 240 -5.02 12.82 9.67
CA PRO A 240 -4.21 14.02 9.49
C PRO A 240 -4.92 15.33 9.92
N PRO A 241 -6.21 15.59 9.59
CA PRO A 241 -6.94 16.76 10.12
C PRO A 241 -6.93 16.87 11.65
N ASP A 242 -7.17 15.75 12.34
CA ASP A 242 -7.18 15.69 13.79
C ASP A 242 -5.82 16.06 14.38
N ALA A 243 -4.75 15.46 13.85
CA ALA A 243 -3.40 15.74 14.29
C ALA A 243 -2.98 17.20 14.03
N ILE A 244 -3.39 17.77 12.89
CA ILE A 244 -3.17 19.19 12.57
C ILE A 244 -3.83 20.09 13.61
N ALA A 245 -5.10 19.79 13.96
CA ALA A 245 -5.87 20.56 14.93
C ALA A 245 -5.45 20.30 16.39
N GLY A 246 -4.76 19.18 16.67
CA GLY A 246 -4.53 18.69 18.03
C GLY A 246 -5.81 18.15 18.68
N SER A 247 -6.73 17.63 17.86
CA SER A 247 -7.95 16.95 18.29
C SER A 247 -7.80 15.43 18.22
N GLY A 248 -8.75 14.73 18.83
CA GLY A 248 -8.83 13.28 18.77
C GLY A 248 -7.87 12.54 19.72
N GLY A 249 -7.86 11.21 19.58
CA GLY A 249 -7.09 10.32 20.44
C GLY A 249 -7.84 9.90 21.71
N LYS A 250 -7.24 8.96 22.43
CA LYS A 250 -7.78 8.44 23.70
C LYS A 250 -7.38 9.33 24.85
N TRP A 251 -8.12 9.30 25.96
CA TRP A 251 -7.82 10.09 27.16
C TRP A 251 -6.36 9.96 27.64
N TYR A 252 -5.73 8.81 27.41
CA TYR A 252 -4.35 8.52 27.77
C TYR A 252 -3.32 8.83 26.67
N ARG A 253 -3.72 9.40 25.53
CA ARG A 253 -2.84 9.85 24.44
C ARG A 253 -3.25 11.24 24.00
N HIS A 254 -2.96 12.23 24.84
CA HIS A 254 -3.10 13.64 24.51
C HIS A 254 -2.26 13.97 23.27
N VAL A 255 -2.87 14.63 22.30
CA VAL A 255 -2.26 15.06 21.04
C VAL A 255 -2.23 16.59 21.04
N LYS A 256 -1.04 17.18 21.03
CA LYS A 256 -0.93 18.63 20.80
C LYS A 256 -1.00 18.93 19.29
N PRO A 257 -1.42 20.14 18.89
CA PRO A 257 -1.49 20.52 17.49
C PRO A 257 -0.17 20.30 16.74
N SER A 258 -0.26 19.73 15.53
CA SER A 258 0.86 19.44 14.64
C SER A 258 0.71 20.22 13.33
N PRO A 259 0.79 21.57 13.35
CA PRO A 259 0.52 22.40 12.17
C PRO A 259 1.52 22.17 11.02
N TRP A 260 2.71 21.64 11.34
CA TRP A 260 3.73 21.27 10.35
C TRP A 260 3.22 20.22 9.35
N LEU A 261 2.24 19.39 9.71
CA LEU A 261 1.64 18.43 8.77
C LEU A 261 0.94 19.11 7.59
N LYS A 262 0.47 20.36 7.74
CA LYS A 262 -0.27 21.08 6.69
C LYS A 262 0.54 21.28 5.42
N GLN A 263 1.87 21.43 5.51
CA GLN A 263 2.71 21.64 4.34
C GLN A 263 2.96 20.33 3.56
N TYR A 264 2.86 19.19 4.25
CA TYR A 264 3.07 17.88 3.66
C TYR A 264 1.76 17.27 3.14
N TRP A 265 0.64 17.47 3.83
CA TRP A 265 -0.66 16.89 3.48
C TRP A 265 -1.48 17.81 2.57
N GLN A 266 -1.00 17.97 1.34
CA GLN A 266 -1.63 18.74 0.27
C GLN A 266 -1.60 17.98 -1.03
#